data_AF-A0AAW6JW22-F1
#
_entry.id   AF-A0AAW6JW22-F1
#
_cell.length_a   1.000
_cell.length_b   1.000
_cell.length_c   1.000
_cell.angle_alpha   90.00
_cell.angle_beta   90.00
_cell.angle_gamma   90.00
#
_symmetry.space_group_name_H-M   'P 1'
#
loop_
_entity.id
_entity.type
_entity.pdbx_description
1 polymer ?
#
loop_
_entity_poly.entity_id
_entity_poly.type
_entity_poly.pdbx_seq_one_letter_code
_entity_poly.pdbx_strand_id
1 'polypeptide(L)' 'DASLEVMNGIYNEFQLAEIVNRNEVTSIARNFLQLTHLYSVKELPKTIAELLIQLPGGEDWKSGKK' A
#
# COMPACT_ATOMS: atom_id res chain seq x y z
N ASP A 1 2.67 10.28 7.03
CA ASP A 1 1.48 10.71 7.82
C ASP A 1 0.28 9.76 7.92
N ALA A 2 -0.36 9.31 6.83
CA ALA A 2 -1.64 8.56 6.91
C ALA A 2 -1.63 7.29 7.80
N SER A 3 -0.54 6.52 7.83
CA SER A 3 -0.42 5.34 8.70
C SER A 3 -0.34 5.70 10.19
N LEU A 4 0.25 6.86 10.52
CA LEU A 4 0.29 7.39 11.87
C LEU A 4 -1.08 7.90 12.30
N GLU A 5 -1.85 8.49 11.38
CA GLU A 5 -3.22 8.94 11.67
C GLU A 5 -4.12 7.76 12.05
N VAL A 6 -4.04 6.66 11.29
CA VAL A 6 -4.76 5.42 11.64
C VAL A 6 -4.24 4.82 12.96
N MET A 7 -2.91 4.73 13.13
CA MET A 7 -2.30 4.17 14.34
C MET A 7 -2.65 4.98 15.60
N ASN A 8 -2.77 6.30 15.47
CA ASN A 8 -3.13 7.20 16.57
C ASN A 8 -4.66 7.33 16.75
N GLY A 9 -5.46 6.59 15.97
CA GLY A 9 -6.92 6.58 16.08
C GLY A 9 -7.61 7.85 15.59
N ILE A 10 -6.94 8.66 14.75
CA ILE A 10 -7.54 9.85 14.12
C ILE A 10 -8.68 9.42 13.18
N TYR A 11 -8.54 8.28 12.52
CA TYR A 11 -9.59 7.66 11.72
C TYR A 11 -9.88 6.24 12.21
N ASN A 12 -11.16 5.95 12.46
CA ASN A 12 -11.65 4.59 12.68
C ASN A 12 -12.03 3.88 11.36
N GLU A 13 -12.33 2.60 11.44
CA GLU A 13 -12.65 1.75 10.28
C GLU A 13 -13.86 2.24 9.47
N PHE A 14 -14.84 2.88 10.10
CA PHE A 14 -16.02 3.42 9.43
C PHE A 14 -15.68 4.70 8.66
N GLN A 15 -14.88 5.59 9.27
CA GLN A 15 -14.41 6.81 8.60
C GLN A 15 -13.48 6.49 7.42
N LEU A 16 -12.57 5.52 7.61
CA LEU A 16 -11.71 5.02 6.54
C LEU A 16 -12.54 4.46 5.37
N ALA A 17 -13.62 3.74 5.67
CA ALA A 17 -14.50 3.21 4.64
C ALA A 17 -15.20 4.28 3.79
N GLU A 18 -15.38 5.50 4.32
CA GLU A 18 -15.99 6.63 3.62
C GLU A 18 -14.99 7.42 2.77
N ILE A 19 -13.75 7.60 3.26
CA ILE A 19 -12.74 8.45 2.60
C ILE A 19 -11.86 7.67 1.61
N VAL A 20 -11.75 6.35 1.77
CA VAL A 20 -10.89 5.51 0.93
C VAL A 20 -11.63 5.03 -0.31
N ASN A 21 -10.98 5.12 -1.46
CA ASN A 21 -11.46 4.50 -2.69
C ASN A 21 -11.31 2.96 -2.61
N ARG A 22 -12.37 2.27 -2.21
CA ARG A 22 -12.39 0.79 -2.08
C ARG A 22 -12.03 0.06 -3.37
N ASN A 23 -12.42 0.59 -4.53
CA ASN A 23 -12.13 -0.03 -5.82
C ASN A 23 -10.62 0.00 -6.11
N GLU A 24 -9.98 1.13 -5.81
CA GLU A 24 -8.54 1.31 -5.97
C GLU A 24 -7.75 0.40 -5.01
N VAL A 25 -8.13 0.36 -3.73
CA VAL A 25 -7.51 -0.55 -2.75
C VAL A 25 -7.65 -2.01 -3.17
N THR A 26 -8.83 -2.42 -3.64
CA THR A 26 -9.06 -3.79 -4.10
C THR A 26 -8.23 -4.11 -5.34
N SER A 27 -8.13 -3.16 -6.28
CA SER A 27 -7.33 -3.31 -7.50
C SER A 27 -5.84 -3.47 -7.17
N ILE A 28 -5.30 -2.60 -6.30
CA ILE A 28 -3.91 -2.67 -5.84
C ILE A 28 -3.64 -3.99 -5.12
N ALA A 29 -4.54 -4.43 -4.24
CA ALA A 29 -4.40 -5.72 -3.55
C ALA A 29 -4.37 -6.91 -4.53
N ARG A 30 -5.18 -6.88 -5.58
CA ARG A 30 -5.13 -7.90 -6.65
C ARG A 30 -3.81 -7.88 -7.40
N ASN A 31 -3.26 -6.69 -7.69
CA ASN A 31 -1.93 -6.58 -8.31
C ASN A 31 -0.86 -7.24 -7.43
N PHE A 32 -0.85 -6.96 -6.13
CA PHE A 32 0.08 -7.62 -5.19
C PHE A 32 -0.09 -9.15 -5.15
N LEU A 33 -1.33 -9.66 -5.13
CA LEU A 33 -1.58 -11.10 -5.20
C LEU A 33 -1.05 -11.70 -6.49
N GLN A 34 -1.25 -11.04 -7.63
CA GLN A 34 -0.74 -11.50 -8.92
C GLN A 34 0.79 -11.59 -8.93
N LEU A 35 1.50 -10.69 -8.25
CA LEU A 35 2.96 -10.79 -8.11
C LEU A 35 3.39 -12.12 -7.48
N THR A 36 2.64 -12.63 -6.50
CA THR A 36 2.95 -13.90 -5.82
C THR A 36 2.82 -15.13 -6.73
N HIS A 37 2.06 -15.01 -7.82
CA HIS A 37 1.93 -16.04 -8.84
C HIS A 37 2.95 -15.89 -9.98
N LEU A 38 3.41 -14.66 -10.25
CA LEU A 38 4.29 -14.35 -11.38
C LEU A 38 5.78 -14.41 -11.03
N TYR A 39 6.15 -14.09 -9.80
CA TYR A 39 7.56 -13.93 -9.40
C TYR A 39 7.98 -15.02 -8.42
N SER A 40 9.24 -15.44 -8.54
CA SER A 40 9.83 -16.35 -7.57
C SER A 40 9.96 -15.67 -6.19
N VAL A 41 10.09 -16.47 -5.12
CA VAL A 41 10.32 -15.96 -3.75
C VAL A 41 11.54 -15.03 -3.67
N LYS A 42 12.55 -15.23 -4.52
CA LYS A 42 13.76 -14.40 -4.57
C LYS A 42 13.50 -13.01 -5.19
N GLU A 43 12.63 -12.95 -6.19
CA GLU A 43 12.35 -11.71 -6.93
C GLU A 43 11.20 -10.91 -6.33
N LEU A 44 10.27 -11.61 -5.67
CA LEU A 44 9.04 -11.05 -5.12
C LEU A 44 9.26 -9.81 -4.23
N PRO A 45 10.22 -9.78 -3.27
CA PRO A 45 10.42 -8.60 -2.44
C PRO A 45 10.78 -7.34 -3.24
N LYS A 46 11.62 -7.50 -4.27
CA LYS A 46 12.04 -6.38 -5.12
C LYS A 46 10.85 -5.85 -5.92
N THR A 47 10.07 -6.72 -6.55
CA THR A 47 8.92 -6.31 -7.36
C THR A 47 7.80 -5.68 -6.52
N ILE A 48 7.57 -6.19 -5.30
CA ILE A 48 6.65 -5.57 -4.34
C ILE A 48 7.12 -4.14 -4.00
N ALA A 49 8.41 -3.95 -3.71
CA ALA A 49 8.95 -2.63 -3.39
C ALA A 49 8.81 -1.65 -4.57
N GLU A 50 9.09 -2.10 -5.80
CA GLU A 50 8.90 -1.29 -7.01
C GLU A 50 7.44 -0.84 -7.18
N LEU A 51 6.47 -1.73 -6.94
CA LEU A 51 5.05 -1.37 -7.00
C LEU A 51 4.65 -0.41 -5.88
N LEU A 52 5.13 -0.62 -4.64
CA LEU A 52 4.84 0.26 -3.50
C LEU A 52 5.34 1.70 -3.73
N ILE A 53 6.51 1.86 -4.33
CA ILE A 53 7.10 3.18 -4.63
C ILE A 53 6.22 3.97 -5.61
N GLN A 54 5.51 3.30 -6.50
CA GLN A 54 4.61 3.92 -7.48
C GLN A 54 3.27 4.35 -6.91
N LEU A 55 2.91 3.89 -5.69
CA LEU A 55 1.68 4.30 -5.03
C LEU A 55 1.84 5.72 -4.44
N PRO A 56 0.72 6.46 -4.24
CA PRO A 56 0.77 7.75 -3.55
C PRO A 56 1.49 7.65 -2.19
N GLY A 57 2.50 8.51 -1.98
CA GLY A 57 3.36 8.48 -0.78
C GLY A 57 4.48 7.42 -0.79
N GLY A 58 4.59 6.61 -1.85
CA GLY A 58 5.59 5.55 -1.96
C GLY A 58 7.04 6.03 -2.02
N GLU A 59 7.32 7.15 -2.68
CA GLU A 59 8.66 7.76 -2.71
C GLU A 59 9.07 8.33 -1.33
N ASP A 60 8.11 8.83 -0.54
CA ASP A 60 8.37 9.28 0.83
C ASP A 60 8.73 8.09 1.73
N TRP A 61 7.99 6.98 1.59
CA TRP A 61 8.33 5.72 2.27
C TRP A 61 9.71 5.18 1.88
N LYS A 62 10.04 5.18 0.59
CA LYS A 62 11.37 4.74 0.09
C LYS A 62 12.51 5.58 0.65
N SER A 63 12.29 6.89 0.75
CA SER A 63 13.28 7.83 1.26
C SER A 63 13.31 7.93 2.78
N GLY A 64 12.45 7.17 3.49
CA GLY A 64 12.32 7.19 4.94
C GLY A 64 11.80 8.53 5.48
N LYS A 65 11.20 9.35 4.62
CA LYS A 65 10.60 10.63 4.97
C LYS A 65 9.19 10.37 5.53
N LYS A 66 8.84 11.08 6.60
CA LYS A 66 7.53 10.98 7.25
C LYS A 66 6.54 11.93 6.61
#